data_AF-A0AAN7AII8-F1
#
_entry.id   AF-A0AAN7AII8-F1
#
_cell.length_a   1.000
_cell.length_b   1.000
_cell.length_c   1.000
_cell.angle_alpha   90.00
_cell.angle_beta   90.00
_cell.angle_gamma   90.00
#
_symmetry.space_group_name_H-M   'P 1'
#
loop_
_entity.id
_entity.type
_entity.pdbx_description
1 polymer ?
#
loop_
_entity_poly.entity_id
_entity_poly.type
_entity_poly.pdbx_seq_one_letter_code
_entity_poly.pdbx_strand_id
1 'polypeptide(L)'
;MNEVQRFNRTINEKPAQVGCTDGAVNHEDLEMALECLSAWCEVNQIPPHTGEHCIVGDSMMYMCSYGDYNPCSADEIVTAWGAIQRDCGTNRGGWWHFHDWKKTYGVDVSGADVCSNM
;
A
#
# COMPACT_ATOMS: atom_id res chain seq x y z
N MET A 1 -25.51 -15.27 -22.06
CA MET A 1 -24.41 -15.64 -21.15
C MET A 1 -24.43 -14.61 -20.03
N ASN A 2 -24.79 -15.02 -18.81
CA ASN A 2 -25.38 -14.17 -17.78
C ASN A 2 -24.34 -13.41 -16.93
N GLU A 3 -24.56 -12.11 -16.76
CA GLU A 3 -23.84 -11.14 -15.91
C GLU A 3 -23.97 -11.38 -14.38
N VAL A 4 -24.46 -12.54 -13.95
CA VAL A 4 -24.87 -12.77 -12.56
C VAL A 4 -23.72 -13.20 -11.64
N GLN A 5 -22.50 -13.41 -12.17
CA GLN A 5 -21.35 -13.85 -11.36
C GLN A 5 -20.51 -12.73 -10.73
N ARG A 6 -20.77 -11.45 -11.03
CA ARG A 6 -19.97 -10.33 -10.47
C ARG A 6 -20.43 -9.80 -9.11
N PHE A 7 -21.58 -10.22 -8.57
CA PHE A 7 -22.21 -9.56 -7.41
C PHE A 7 -22.13 -10.31 -6.06
N ASN A 8 -21.48 -11.47 -5.98
CA ASN A 8 -21.52 -12.34 -4.78
C ASN A 8 -20.21 -12.44 -3.97
N ARG A 9 -19.23 -11.55 -4.16
CA ARG A 9 -17.95 -11.61 -3.41
C ARG A 9 -17.87 -10.77 -2.13
N THR A 10 -18.89 -9.98 -1.78
CA THR A 10 -18.71 -8.83 -0.87
C THR A 10 -19.29 -8.96 0.56
N ILE A 11 -19.53 -10.17 1.09
CA ILE A 11 -20.14 -10.30 2.44
C ILE A 11 -19.15 -10.78 3.52
N ASN A 12 -17.95 -11.26 3.15
CA ASN A 12 -16.99 -11.81 4.13
C ASN A 12 -15.58 -11.21 4.10
N GLU A 13 -15.29 -10.30 3.16
CA GLU A 13 -13.98 -9.65 3.14
C GLU A 13 -14.00 -8.49 4.15
N LYS A 14 -13.06 -8.49 5.10
CA LYS A 14 -12.95 -7.34 6.01
C LYS A 14 -12.53 -6.14 5.17
N PRO A 15 -13.24 -5.00 5.28
CA PRO A 15 -12.85 -3.81 4.53
C PRO A 15 -11.44 -3.42 4.93
N ALA A 16 -10.69 -2.92 3.96
CA ALA A 16 -9.37 -2.38 4.22
C ALA A 16 -9.45 -1.27 5.27
N GLN A 17 -8.48 -1.24 6.18
CA GLN A 17 -8.36 -0.20 7.18
C GLN A 17 -7.37 0.86 6.69
N VAL A 18 -7.73 2.13 6.84
CA VAL A 18 -6.80 3.24 6.66
C VAL A 18 -6.41 3.79 8.02
N GLY A 19 -5.12 4.02 8.22
CA GLY A 19 -4.58 4.77 9.35
C GLY A 19 -3.71 5.91 8.88
N CYS A 20 -3.81 7.04 9.55
CA CYS A 20 -3.06 8.24 9.22
C CYS A 20 -1.89 8.41 10.18
N THR A 21 -0.80 8.96 9.66
CA THR A 21 0.39 9.33 10.45
C THR A 21 0.57 10.84 10.38
N ASP A 22 1.44 11.38 11.23
CA ASP A 22 1.78 12.80 11.24
C ASP A 22 2.93 13.16 10.29
N GLY A 23 3.45 12.19 9.52
CA GLY A 23 4.51 12.41 8.54
C GLY A 23 4.04 13.33 7.42
N ALA A 24 4.68 14.48 7.23
CA ALA A 24 4.46 15.33 6.07
C ALA A 24 5.37 14.85 4.94
N VAL A 25 4.80 14.50 3.80
CA VAL A 25 5.53 13.94 2.65
C VAL A 25 5.52 14.92 1.49
N ASN A 26 6.65 15.07 0.79
CA ASN A 26 6.71 15.86 -0.43
C ASN A 26 5.95 15.12 -1.55
N HIS A 27 5.06 15.84 -2.24
CA HIS A 27 4.20 15.27 -3.28
C HIS A 27 4.97 14.73 -4.48
N GLU A 28 5.93 15.49 -5.00
CA GLU A 28 6.71 15.12 -6.19
C GLU A 28 7.60 13.90 -5.88
N ASP A 29 8.22 13.91 -4.71
CA ASP A 29 9.01 12.77 -4.23
C ASP A 29 8.14 11.53 -4.01
N LEU A 30 6.91 11.71 -3.51
CA LEU A 30 5.98 10.62 -3.32
C LEU A 30 5.52 10.02 -4.65
N GLU A 31 5.24 10.84 -5.67
CA GLU A 31 4.88 10.36 -7.02
C GLU A 31 6.01 9.50 -7.61
N MET A 32 7.26 9.94 -7.50
CA MET A 32 8.41 9.14 -7.92
C MET A 32 8.58 7.85 -7.11
N ALA A 33 8.30 7.88 -5.80
CA ALA A 33 8.34 6.69 -4.95
C ALA A 33 7.24 5.67 -5.33
N LEU A 34 6.05 6.13 -5.71
CA LEU A 34 4.99 5.28 -6.25
C LEU A 34 5.38 4.64 -7.57
N GLU A 35 5.93 5.40 -8.51
CA GLU A 35 6.39 4.86 -9.79
C GLU A 35 7.45 3.78 -9.58
N CYS A 36 8.41 4.04 -8.68
CA CYS A 36 9.44 3.07 -8.30
C CYS A 36 8.84 1.76 -7.75
N LEU A 37 7.94 1.84 -6.76
CA LEU A 37 7.38 0.64 -6.14
C LEU A 37 6.44 -0.09 -7.10
N SER A 38 5.70 0.66 -7.93
CA SER A 38 4.83 0.09 -8.97
C SER A 38 5.65 -0.70 -9.99
N ALA A 39 6.77 -0.14 -10.48
CA ALA A 39 7.67 -0.81 -11.41
C ALA A 39 8.31 -2.06 -10.78
N TRP A 40 8.70 -2.00 -9.50
CA TRP A 40 9.18 -3.20 -8.79
C TRP A 40 8.11 -4.29 -8.75
N CYS A 41 6.85 -3.92 -8.54
CA CYS A 41 5.73 -4.84 -8.46
C CYS A 41 5.30 -5.47 -9.79
N GLU A 42 5.72 -4.92 -10.95
CA GLU A 42 5.42 -5.54 -12.25
C GLU A 42 6.14 -6.88 -12.44
N VAL A 43 7.27 -7.10 -11.74
CA VAL A 43 8.12 -8.28 -11.94
C VAL A 43 8.41 -9.05 -10.66
N ASN A 44 7.97 -8.54 -9.50
CA ASN A 44 8.22 -9.17 -8.20
C ASN A 44 6.92 -9.48 -7.43
N GLN A 45 7.06 -10.44 -6.52
CA GLN A 45 6.09 -10.69 -5.45
C GLN A 45 6.76 -10.39 -4.12
N ILE A 46 6.00 -9.94 -3.13
CA ILE A 46 6.56 -9.70 -1.81
C ILE A 46 6.66 -11.02 -1.03
N PRO A 47 7.85 -11.40 -0.55
CA PRO A 47 8.02 -12.61 0.26
C PRO A 47 7.23 -12.58 1.58
N PRO A 48 7.01 -13.75 2.20
CA PRO A 48 6.40 -13.85 3.52
C PRO A 48 7.17 -13.05 4.57
N HIS A 49 6.47 -12.31 5.44
CA HIS A 49 7.09 -11.59 6.58
C HIS A 49 8.21 -10.63 6.17
N THR A 50 8.02 -9.93 5.05
CA THR A 50 8.98 -8.94 4.54
C THR A 50 8.30 -7.64 4.15
N GLY A 51 9.11 -6.59 4.01
CA GLY A 51 8.71 -5.29 3.51
C GLY A 51 9.56 -4.90 2.32
N GLU A 52 8.97 -4.17 1.39
CA GLU A 52 9.66 -3.52 0.27
C GLU A 52 9.32 -2.03 0.30
N HIS A 53 10.27 -1.18 -0.07
CA HIS A 53 10.06 0.26 -0.08
C HIS A 53 10.87 0.94 -1.18
N CYS A 54 10.31 2.05 -1.66
CA CYS A 54 11.02 3.01 -2.50
C CYS A 54 11.08 4.34 -1.75
N ILE A 55 12.28 4.89 -1.62
CA ILE A 55 12.54 6.18 -1.00
C ILE A 55 13.04 7.14 -2.07
N VAL A 56 12.41 8.30 -2.16
CA VAL A 56 12.85 9.41 -3.02
C VAL A 56 12.79 10.67 -2.17
N GLY A 57 13.91 11.40 -2.09
CA GLY A 57 14.00 12.58 -1.22
C GLY A 57 13.65 12.28 0.23
N ASP A 58 12.61 12.96 0.74
CA ASP A 58 12.08 12.76 2.10
C ASP A 58 10.84 11.86 2.16
N SER A 59 10.35 11.36 1.03
CA SER A 59 9.16 10.52 0.94
C SER A 59 9.50 9.05 0.74
N MET A 60 8.67 8.18 1.30
CA MET A 60 8.75 6.73 1.17
C MET A 60 7.39 6.17 0.78
N MET A 61 7.36 5.32 -0.25
CA MET A 61 6.25 4.40 -0.51
C MET A 61 6.69 3.00 -0.09
N TYR A 62 5.87 2.28 0.67
CA TYR A 62 6.22 0.96 1.18
C TYR A 62 5.07 -0.03 1.11
N MET A 63 5.43 -1.30 1.20
CA MET A 63 4.53 -2.43 1.24
C MET A 63 5.06 -3.45 2.25
N CYS A 64 4.18 -3.99 3.10
CA CYS A 64 4.50 -5.00 4.10
C CYS A 64 3.65 -6.25 3.85
N SER A 65 4.26 -7.43 3.96
CA SER A 65 3.57 -8.73 3.95
C SER A 65 3.68 -9.39 5.32
N TYR A 66 2.56 -9.76 5.92
CA TYR A 66 2.46 -10.44 7.22
C TYR A 66 1.96 -11.89 7.08
N GLY A 67 1.85 -12.37 5.84
CA GLY A 67 1.34 -13.70 5.49
C GLY A 67 2.33 -14.44 4.61
N ASP A 68 1.78 -15.25 3.70
CA ASP A 68 2.55 -15.97 2.69
C ASP A 68 3.04 -15.02 1.57
N TYR A 69 3.57 -15.61 0.49
CA TYR A 69 3.90 -14.85 -0.72
C TYR A 69 2.67 -14.11 -1.23
N ASN A 70 2.79 -12.79 -1.30
CA ASN A 70 1.70 -11.94 -1.72
C ASN A 70 1.97 -11.44 -3.15
N PRO A 71 1.00 -11.58 -4.08
CA PRO A 71 1.11 -10.96 -5.39
C PRO A 71 1.27 -9.45 -5.20
N CYS A 72 1.93 -8.80 -6.14
CA CYS A 72 1.93 -7.35 -6.20
C CYS A 72 1.40 -6.88 -7.54
N SER A 73 0.69 -5.76 -7.52
CA SER A 73 0.28 -5.06 -8.73
C SER A 73 0.31 -3.55 -8.52
N ALA A 74 0.64 -2.81 -9.58
CA ALA A 74 0.57 -1.36 -9.57
C ALA A 74 -0.84 -0.84 -9.22
N ASP A 75 -1.89 -1.53 -9.68
CA ASP A 75 -3.29 -1.16 -9.40
C ASP A 75 -3.62 -1.20 -7.91
N GLU A 76 -3.12 -2.19 -7.16
CA GLU A 76 -3.29 -2.25 -5.70
C GLU A 76 -2.59 -1.08 -5.01
N ILE A 77 -1.38 -0.74 -5.47
CA ILE A 77 -0.58 0.35 -4.90
C ILE A 77 -1.28 1.70 -5.14
N VAL A 78 -1.76 1.95 -6.36
CA VAL A 78 -2.51 3.17 -6.71
C VAL A 78 -3.83 3.24 -5.94
N THR A 79 -4.53 2.12 -5.77
CA THR A 79 -5.76 2.05 -4.97
C THR A 79 -5.48 2.40 -3.50
N ALA A 80 -4.42 1.85 -2.93
CA ALA A 80 -4.00 2.12 -1.56
C ALA A 80 -3.61 3.59 -1.37
N TRP A 81 -2.78 4.14 -2.26
CA TRP A 81 -2.47 5.58 -2.28
C TRP A 81 -3.76 6.40 -2.29
N GLY A 82 -4.66 6.12 -3.23
CA GLY A 82 -5.90 6.91 -3.39
C GLY A 82 -6.76 6.90 -2.14
N ALA A 83 -6.81 5.77 -1.43
CA ALA A 83 -7.49 5.66 -0.14
C ALA A 83 -6.80 6.49 0.95
N ILE A 84 -5.47 6.45 1.04
CA ILE A 84 -4.70 7.23 2.01
C ILE A 84 -4.88 8.72 1.79
N GLN A 85 -4.71 9.23 0.57
CA GLN A 85 -4.86 10.67 0.30
C GLN A 85 -6.26 11.19 0.59
N ARG A 86 -7.29 10.36 0.32
CA ARG A 86 -8.69 10.71 0.60
C ARG A 86 -8.95 10.81 2.09
N ASP A 87 -8.45 9.87 2.89
CA ASP A 87 -8.83 9.74 4.30
C ASP A 87 -7.86 10.48 5.24
N CYS A 88 -6.58 10.58 4.88
CA CYS A 88 -5.53 11.26 5.65
C CYS A 88 -5.24 12.68 5.16
N GLY A 89 -5.75 13.05 3.99
CA GLY A 89 -5.50 14.32 3.34
C GLY A 89 -4.23 14.31 2.48
N THR A 90 -4.12 15.33 1.63
CA THR A 90 -3.00 15.43 0.68
C THR A 90 -1.68 15.64 1.41
N ASN A 91 -0.62 14.97 0.93
CA ASN A 91 0.76 15.12 1.45
C ASN A 91 0.93 14.70 2.91
N ARG A 92 0.11 13.74 3.35
CA ARG A 92 0.24 13.12 4.68
C ARG A 92 0.57 11.65 4.56
N GLY A 93 1.44 11.22 5.47
CA GLY A 93 1.77 9.84 5.70
C GLY A 93 0.54 9.06 6.16
N GLY A 94 0.45 7.80 5.77
CA GLY A 94 -0.64 6.92 6.14
C GLY A 94 -0.43 5.53 5.57
N TRP A 95 -1.30 4.63 5.95
CA TRP A 95 -1.26 3.24 5.52
C TRP A 95 -2.65 2.73 5.23
N TRP A 96 -2.71 1.78 4.31
CA TRP A 96 -3.89 1.03 3.91
C TRP A 96 -3.59 -0.45 4.12
N HIS A 97 -4.31 -1.08 5.04
CA HIS A 97 -4.12 -2.46 5.44
C HIS A 97 -5.30 -3.32 4.97
N PHE A 98 -5.01 -4.35 4.18
CA PHE A 98 -5.99 -5.34 3.76
C PHE A 98 -5.84 -6.61 4.59
N HIS A 99 -6.73 -6.80 5.56
CA HIS A 99 -6.62 -7.90 6.54
C HIS A 99 -6.56 -9.28 5.90
N ASP A 100 -7.38 -9.54 4.88
CA ASP A 100 -7.47 -10.87 4.29
C ASP A 100 -6.23 -11.23 3.44
N TRP A 101 -5.55 -10.21 2.91
CA TRP A 101 -4.29 -10.38 2.20
C TRP A 101 -3.10 -10.36 3.15
N LYS A 102 -3.33 -10.02 4.43
CA LYS A 102 -2.28 -9.81 5.44
C LYS A 102 -1.20 -8.89 4.89
N LYS A 103 -1.63 -7.76 4.32
CA LYS A 103 -0.77 -6.86 3.55
C LYS A 103 -1.06 -5.42 3.90
N THR A 104 -0.02 -4.61 4.00
CA THR A 104 -0.12 -3.15 4.15
C THR A 104 0.58 -2.48 2.99
N TYR A 105 0.03 -1.38 2.52
CA TYR A 105 0.72 -0.41 1.69
C TYR A 105 0.69 0.91 2.43
N GLY A 106 1.73 1.72 2.31
CA GLY A 106 1.74 3.00 2.98
C GLY A 106 2.70 4.00 2.39
N VAL A 107 2.54 5.22 2.87
CA VAL A 107 3.34 6.39 2.54
C VAL A 107 3.80 7.00 3.86
N ASP A 108 5.07 7.34 3.98
CA ASP A 108 5.57 8.03 5.17
C ASP A 108 6.86 8.79 4.82
N VAL A 109 7.40 9.51 5.80
CA VAL A 109 8.72 10.13 5.67
C VAL A 109 9.82 9.08 5.63
N SER A 110 10.90 9.40 4.94
CA SER A 110 12.11 8.59 4.92
C SER A 110 12.63 8.34 6.34
N GLY A 111 12.90 7.07 6.65
CA GLY A 111 13.36 6.63 7.97
C GLY A 111 12.25 6.39 9.00
N ALA A 112 10.97 6.52 8.62
CA ALA A 112 9.88 6.03 9.45
C ALA A 112 10.02 4.51 9.71
N ASP A 113 9.75 4.09 10.94
CA ASP A 113 9.73 2.67 11.31
C ASP A 113 8.45 2.03 10.74
N VAL A 114 8.63 1.30 9.64
CA VAL A 114 7.54 0.64 8.91
C VAL A 114 7.70 -0.87 8.95
N CYS A 115 6.57 -1.58 8.90
CA CYS A 115 6.52 -3.03 8.96
C CYS A 115 7.16 -3.63 10.24
N SER A 116 7.18 -2.91 11.36
CA SER A 116 7.93 -3.27 12.59
C SER A 116 7.40 -4.53 13.30
N ASN A 117 6.24 -5.03 12.91
CA ASN A 117 5.55 -6.18 13.51
C ASN A 117 5.46 -7.40 12.56
N MET A 118 6.38 -7.50 11.59
CA MET A 118 6.48 -8.64 10.66
C MET A 118 6.88 -9.95 11.32
#